data_AF-A0A379WIH7-F1
#
_entry.id   AF-A0A379WIH7-F1
#
_cell.length_a   1.000
_cell.length_b   1.000
_cell.length_c   1.000
_cell.angle_alpha   90.00
_cell.angle_beta   90.00
_cell.angle_gamma   90.00
#
_symmetry.space_group_name_H-M   'P 1'
#
loop_
_entity.id
_entity.type
_entity.pdbx_description
1 polymer ?
#
loop_
_entity_poly.entity_id
_entity_poly.type
_entity_poly.pdbx_seq_one_letter_code
_entity_poly.pdbx_strand_id
1 'polypeptide(L)'
;MLINVAMLALNKTRTVDVDMWNYWHFALGWNAGLLQHRGVLFWVCPQPLLPRSWFSNWADWSAPLVAKYFGLEGISLPTLSSVVFFPIGLLFDKIIDKIPGVNRIHIDPENVQKKMGIFGEPMMVGTILGVLLGIIAGYDFKHILLLGISIGGVMFILPRMVRILMEGLLPLSEAIKKYLNAKYPGRDDLFIGLDIAVAVGNPAIISTALILTPISVFIAFLLPGNKVLPLGDLANLAVMASMIVLACRGNIFRAVITAIPVIVADLWIATKIAPFITGMAKDVNFKMAEGVKWSGIKLPWMAGNPFRFWLLEIFNGNIIAIGLIPVLALVIYGVFRLTKGTVYA
;
A
#
# COMPACT_ATOMS: atom_id res chain seq x y z
N MET A 1 -0.35 12.66 15.87
CA MET A 1 0.88 12.56 16.67
C MET A 1 0.63 12.29 18.16
N LEU A 2 -0.03 13.17 18.92
CA LEU A 2 -0.28 12.98 20.38
C LEU A 2 -0.91 11.63 20.74
N ILE A 3 -1.81 11.13 19.89
CA ILE A 3 -2.44 9.81 20.06
C ILE A 3 -1.41 8.67 19.99
N ASN A 4 -0.47 8.73 19.04
CA ASN A 4 0.58 7.71 18.93
C ASN A 4 1.47 7.72 20.18
N VAL A 5 1.80 8.92 20.69
CA VAL A 5 2.52 9.07 21.97
C VAL A 5 1.73 8.49 23.15
N ALA A 6 0.42 8.73 23.23
CA ALA A 6 -0.44 8.16 24.27
C ALA A 6 -0.53 6.62 24.16
N MET A 7 -0.62 6.07 22.95
CA MET A 7 -0.65 4.62 22.72
C MET A 7 0.67 3.94 23.07
N LEU A 8 1.79 4.59 22.79
CA LEU A 8 3.12 4.16 23.22
C LEU A 8 3.22 4.16 24.75
N ALA A 9 2.72 5.20 25.42
CA ALA A 9 2.68 5.25 26.89
C ALA A 9 1.76 4.19 27.50
N LEU A 10 0.66 3.84 26.83
CA LEU A 10 -0.29 2.80 27.25
C LEU A 10 0.11 1.38 26.80
N ASN A 11 1.32 1.19 26.29
CA ASN A 11 1.84 -0.09 25.81
C ASN A 11 1.02 -0.77 24.70
N LYS A 12 0.20 -0.02 23.97
CA LYS A 12 -0.69 -0.57 22.92
C LYS A 12 -0.05 -0.69 21.54
N THR A 13 1.06 0.01 21.29
CA THR A 13 1.79 0.00 20.02
C THR A 13 3.30 0.01 20.27
N ARG A 14 4.06 -0.50 19.31
CA ARG A 14 5.53 -0.48 19.31
C ARG A 14 6.09 0.51 18.29
N THR A 15 5.29 0.89 17.28
CA THR A 15 5.66 1.86 16.25
C THR A 15 5.49 3.31 16.70
N VAL A 16 6.58 4.08 16.63
CA VAL A 16 6.62 5.54 16.72
C VAL A 16 6.60 6.10 15.31
N ASP A 17 5.45 6.59 14.86
CA ASP A 17 5.34 7.12 13.49
C ASP A 17 5.80 8.58 13.42
N VAL A 18 6.92 8.77 12.72
CA VAL A 18 7.58 10.07 12.53
C VAL A 18 7.23 10.71 11.18
N ASP A 19 6.54 10.00 10.29
CA ASP A 19 6.18 10.55 8.99
C ASP A 19 4.94 11.45 9.06
N MET A 20 5.18 12.76 8.99
CA MET A 20 4.13 13.77 8.97
C MET A 20 3.32 13.77 7.67
N TRP A 21 3.87 13.27 6.56
CA TRP A 21 3.17 13.22 5.27
C TRP A 21 1.95 12.31 5.36
N ASN A 22 2.11 11.12 5.94
CA ASN A 22 1.02 10.14 6.06
C ASN A 22 -0.24 10.63 6.80
N TYR A 23 -0.18 11.75 7.51
CA TYR A 23 -1.34 12.29 8.21
C TYR A 23 -2.42 12.87 7.28
N TRP A 24 -2.08 13.30 6.06
CA TRP A 24 -3.09 13.84 5.12
C TRP A 24 -4.14 12.78 4.74
N HIS A 25 -3.74 11.52 4.70
CA HIS A 25 -4.63 10.40 4.41
C HIS A 25 -5.78 10.28 5.43
N PHE A 26 -5.49 10.57 6.70
CA PHE A 26 -6.49 10.61 7.76
C PHE A 26 -7.33 11.88 7.71
N ALA A 27 -6.70 13.02 7.39
CA ALA A 27 -7.38 14.30 7.28
C ALA A 27 -8.39 14.34 6.11
N LEU A 28 -8.09 13.72 4.96
CA LEU A 28 -9.04 13.68 3.85
C LEU A 28 -10.29 12.84 4.14
N GLY A 29 -10.13 11.65 4.76
CA GLY A 29 -11.28 10.83 5.15
C GLY A 29 -12.17 11.53 6.18
N TRP A 30 -11.58 12.37 7.03
CA TRP A 30 -12.26 13.18 8.03
C TRP A 30 -12.98 14.41 7.45
N ASN A 31 -12.28 15.23 6.67
CA ASN A 31 -12.85 16.42 6.02
C ASN A 31 -13.96 16.04 5.05
N ALA A 32 -13.89 14.84 4.48
CA ALA A 32 -14.95 14.25 3.71
C ALA A 32 -16.24 14.00 4.52
N GLY A 33 -16.14 13.32 5.67
CA GLY A 33 -17.29 13.09 6.55
C GLY A 33 -17.89 14.39 7.12
N LEU A 34 -17.04 15.39 7.40
CA LEU A 34 -17.42 16.73 7.88
C LEU A 34 -18.37 17.47 6.94
N LEU A 35 -18.07 17.41 5.63
CA LEU A 35 -18.78 18.19 4.62
C LEU A 35 -20.17 17.60 4.32
N GLN A 36 -20.40 16.32 4.62
CA GLN A 36 -21.62 15.61 4.26
C GLN A 36 -22.66 15.55 5.41
N HIS A 37 -22.25 15.56 6.68
CA HIS A 37 -23.17 15.41 7.83
C HIS A 37 -22.93 16.42 8.95
N ARG A 38 -23.98 17.15 9.33
CA ARG A 38 -24.06 18.02 10.54
C ARG A 38 -24.56 17.26 11.79
N GLY A 39 -24.46 15.93 11.84
CA GLY A 39 -25.05 15.09 12.89
C GLY A 39 -24.18 14.94 14.15
N VAL A 40 -24.80 14.73 15.32
CA VAL A 40 -24.13 14.64 16.65
C VAL A 40 -23.12 13.48 16.76
N LEU A 41 -23.33 12.36 16.05
CA LEU A 41 -22.41 11.21 16.08
C LEU A 41 -21.01 11.53 15.53
N PHE A 42 -20.92 12.53 14.66
CA PHE A 42 -19.69 13.06 14.10
C PHE A 42 -18.79 13.73 15.17
N TRP A 43 -19.40 14.37 16.17
CA TRP A 43 -18.71 15.01 17.29
C TRP A 43 -18.34 14.03 18.42
N VAL A 44 -19.06 12.91 18.54
CA VAL A 44 -18.98 12.01 19.70
C VAL A 44 -17.99 10.86 19.50
N CYS A 45 -17.69 10.47 18.26
CA CYS A 45 -16.74 9.40 18.02
C CYS A 45 -15.30 9.95 18.02
N PRO A 46 -14.36 9.46 18.85
CA PRO A 46 -12.99 9.93 18.84
C PRO A 46 -12.25 9.29 17.65
N GLN A 47 -12.52 9.81 16.46
CA GLN A 47 -12.26 9.19 15.16
C GLN A 47 -10.79 9.11 14.69
N PRO A 48 -9.83 9.91 15.18
CA PRO A 48 -8.41 9.61 14.93
C PRO A 48 -7.85 8.52 15.85
N LEU A 49 -8.59 8.02 16.85
CA LEU A 49 -8.09 6.98 17.77
C LEU A 49 -8.16 5.58 17.15
N LEU A 50 -9.32 5.16 16.64
CA LEU A 50 -9.55 3.76 16.21
C LEU A 50 -8.76 3.37 14.95
N PRO A 51 -8.80 4.15 13.84
CA PRO A 51 -8.02 3.84 12.64
C PRO A 51 -6.52 3.82 12.96
N ARG A 52 -6.04 4.85 13.67
CA ARG A 52 -4.62 4.98 14.01
C ARG A 52 -4.10 3.85 14.88
N SER A 53 -4.94 3.36 15.80
CA SER A 53 -4.64 2.20 16.62
C SER A 53 -4.46 0.94 15.78
N TRP A 54 -5.34 0.73 14.81
CA TRP A 54 -5.29 -0.45 13.94
C TRP A 54 -4.10 -0.41 12.98
N PHE A 55 -3.79 0.75 12.40
CA PHE A 55 -2.62 0.89 11.52
C PHE A 55 -1.31 0.74 12.23
N SER A 56 -1.19 1.26 13.45
CA SER A 56 0.01 1.05 14.25
C SER A 56 0.17 -0.45 14.59
N ASN A 57 -0.92 -1.16 14.89
CA ASN A 57 -0.88 -2.61 15.10
C ASN A 57 -0.53 -3.40 13.83
N TRP A 58 -0.98 -2.98 12.65
CA TRP A 58 -0.63 -3.63 11.39
C TRP A 58 0.81 -3.31 10.95
N ALA A 59 1.30 -2.11 11.26
CA ALA A 59 2.70 -1.74 11.10
C ALA A 59 3.59 -2.59 12.03
N ASP A 60 3.19 -2.76 13.29
CA ASP A 60 3.88 -3.64 14.25
C ASP A 60 3.88 -5.10 13.81
N TRP A 61 2.79 -5.54 13.16
CA TRP A 61 2.67 -6.90 12.63
C TRP A 61 3.54 -7.12 11.38
N SER A 62 3.68 -6.11 10.52
CA SER A 62 4.52 -6.20 9.31
C SER A 62 6.01 -5.95 9.58
N ALA A 63 6.37 -5.28 10.68
CA ALA A 63 7.74 -4.87 11.02
C ALA A 63 8.80 -6.00 10.95
N PRO A 64 8.56 -7.24 11.43
CA PRO A 64 9.56 -8.31 11.32
C PRO A 64 9.84 -8.73 9.87
N LEU A 65 8.81 -8.78 9.03
CA LEU A 65 8.98 -9.08 7.61
C LEU A 65 9.63 -7.91 6.87
N VAL A 66 9.30 -6.67 7.24
CA VAL A 66 9.95 -5.47 6.71
C VAL A 66 11.46 -5.51 6.99
N ALA A 67 11.86 -5.85 8.22
CA ALA A 67 13.27 -6.01 8.57
C ALA A 67 13.94 -7.12 7.74
N LYS A 68 13.31 -8.30 7.63
CA LYS A 68 13.88 -9.47 6.95
C LYS A 68 13.98 -9.32 5.42
N TYR A 69 12.96 -8.76 4.78
CA TYR A 69 12.86 -8.69 3.31
C TYR A 69 13.34 -7.38 2.71
N PHE A 70 13.22 -6.27 3.44
CA PHE A 70 13.67 -4.97 2.97
C PHE A 70 14.96 -4.51 3.65
N GLY A 71 15.48 -5.24 4.65
CA GLY A 71 16.68 -4.86 5.39
C GLY A 71 16.47 -3.64 6.30
N LEU A 72 15.20 -3.35 6.62
CA LEU A 72 14.79 -2.15 7.35
C LEU A 72 14.68 -2.44 8.85
N GLU A 73 15.81 -2.73 9.50
CA GLU A 73 15.82 -3.10 10.92
C GLU A 73 15.37 -1.95 11.84
N GLY A 74 14.40 -2.24 12.72
CA GLY A 74 13.84 -1.24 13.62
C GLY A 74 12.91 -0.23 12.93
N ILE A 75 12.55 -0.44 11.68
CA ILE A 75 11.61 0.40 10.93
C ILE A 75 10.32 -0.38 10.68
N SER A 76 9.19 0.31 10.77
CA SER A 76 7.88 -0.18 10.36
C SER A 76 7.24 0.79 9.36
N LEU A 77 6.24 0.32 8.62
CA LEU A 77 5.63 1.06 7.51
C LEU A 77 4.14 1.31 7.81
N PRO A 78 3.80 2.35 8.59
CA PRO A 78 2.41 2.64 8.99
C PRO A 78 1.59 3.38 7.92
N THR A 79 2.14 3.61 6.72
CA THR A 79 1.49 4.33 5.63
C THR A 79 0.10 3.77 5.31
N LEU A 80 -0.95 4.59 5.48
CA LEU A 80 -2.35 4.17 5.30
C LEU A 80 -2.63 3.60 3.90
N SER A 81 -2.00 4.18 2.88
CA SER A 81 -2.22 3.80 1.49
C SER A 81 -1.63 2.43 1.14
N SER A 82 -0.77 1.84 1.98
CA SER A 82 -0.16 0.54 1.71
C SER A 82 -0.45 -0.51 2.79
N VAL A 83 -0.40 -0.14 4.07
CA VAL A 83 -0.50 -1.07 5.21
C VAL A 83 -1.85 -1.80 5.27
N VAL A 84 -2.91 -1.20 4.71
CA VAL A 84 -4.26 -1.80 4.60
C VAL A 84 -4.25 -3.09 3.78
N PHE A 85 -3.34 -3.19 2.82
CA PHE A 85 -3.26 -4.35 1.92
C PHE A 85 -2.44 -5.50 2.50
N PHE A 86 -1.72 -5.29 3.62
CA PHE A 86 -0.89 -6.33 4.22
C PHE A 86 -1.71 -7.53 4.77
N PRO A 87 -2.78 -7.33 5.58
CA PRO A 87 -3.61 -8.44 6.04
C PRO A 87 -4.32 -9.16 4.88
N ILE A 88 -4.73 -8.41 3.85
CA ILE A 88 -5.37 -8.95 2.64
C ILE A 88 -4.35 -9.82 1.90
N GLY A 89 -3.13 -9.32 1.72
CA GLY A 89 -2.01 -10.06 1.12
C GLY A 89 -1.76 -11.39 1.81
N LEU A 90 -1.69 -11.39 3.14
CA LEU A 90 -1.46 -12.61 3.93
C LEU A 90 -2.62 -13.62 3.85
N LEU A 91 -3.85 -13.14 3.76
CA LEU A 91 -5.02 -14.00 3.59
C LEU A 91 -4.95 -14.73 2.24
N PHE A 92 -4.70 -13.99 1.16
CA PHE A 92 -4.61 -14.55 -0.18
C PHE A 92 -3.38 -15.43 -0.38
N ASP A 93 -2.22 -15.07 0.16
CA ASP A 93 -1.01 -15.93 0.15
C ASP A 93 -1.32 -17.31 0.74
N LYS A 94 -2.11 -17.35 1.83
CA LYS A 94 -2.56 -18.61 2.44
C LYS A 94 -3.59 -19.39 1.64
N ILE A 95 -4.46 -18.68 0.93
CA ILE A 95 -5.40 -19.34 0.01
C ILE A 95 -4.60 -19.99 -1.11
N ILE A 96 -3.60 -19.28 -1.66
CA ILE A 96 -2.71 -19.80 -2.71
C ILE A 96 -1.87 -20.99 -2.19
N ASP A 97 -1.41 -20.96 -0.94
CA ASP A 97 -0.70 -22.09 -0.32
C ASP A 97 -1.54 -23.39 -0.28
N LYS A 98 -2.87 -23.27 -0.19
CA LYS A 98 -3.76 -24.45 -0.19
C LYS A 98 -4.02 -25.02 -1.58
N ILE A 99 -3.66 -24.31 -2.65
CA ILE A 99 -3.90 -24.75 -4.03
C ILE A 99 -2.69 -25.58 -4.50
N PRO A 100 -2.84 -26.92 -4.67
CA PRO A 100 -1.74 -27.75 -5.14
C PRO A 100 -1.34 -27.36 -6.56
N GLY A 101 -0.03 -27.24 -6.81
CA GLY A 101 0.53 -26.75 -8.08
C GLY A 101 0.92 -25.27 -8.01
N VAL A 102 -0.04 -24.38 -7.77
CA VAL A 102 0.19 -22.91 -7.69
C VAL A 102 1.09 -22.55 -6.50
N ASN A 103 0.95 -23.27 -5.38
CA ASN A 103 1.81 -23.10 -4.21
C ASN A 103 3.32 -23.26 -4.56
N ARG A 104 3.66 -24.13 -5.52
CA ARG A 104 5.07 -24.43 -5.88
C ARG A 104 5.72 -23.36 -6.76
N ILE A 105 4.96 -22.38 -7.27
CA ILE A 105 5.47 -21.35 -8.17
C ILE A 105 6.11 -20.24 -7.34
N HIS A 106 7.44 -20.24 -7.31
CA HIS A 106 8.26 -19.22 -6.66
C HIS A 106 9.03 -18.42 -7.71
N ILE A 107 8.56 -17.19 -7.97
CA ILE A 107 9.20 -16.24 -8.87
C ILE A 107 9.66 -15.05 -8.03
N ASP A 108 10.91 -15.13 -7.60
CA ASP A 108 11.60 -14.05 -6.90
C ASP A 108 12.72 -13.52 -7.82
N PRO A 109 13.06 -12.22 -7.77
CA PRO A 109 14.15 -11.67 -8.58
C PRO A 109 15.45 -12.49 -8.48
N GLU A 110 15.79 -12.97 -7.29
CA GLU A 110 16.97 -13.82 -7.05
C GLU A 110 16.88 -15.20 -7.73
N ASN A 111 15.70 -15.82 -7.72
CA ASN A 111 15.45 -17.11 -8.37
C ASN A 111 15.48 -16.96 -9.90
N VAL A 112 14.97 -15.85 -10.43
CA VAL A 112 15.05 -15.51 -11.86
C VAL A 112 16.51 -15.27 -12.25
N GLN A 113 17.27 -14.50 -11.46
CA GLN A 113 18.70 -14.28 -11.68
C GLN A 113 19.51 -15.58 -11.68
N LYS A 114 19.27 -16.49 -10.71
CA LYS A 114 19.95 -17.79 -10.65
C LYS A 114 19.69 -18.69 -11.85
N LYS A 115 18.50 -18.62 -12.46
CA LYS A 115 18.12 -19.47 -13.61
C LYS A 115 18.43 -18.84 -14.97
N MET A 116 18.28 -17.52 -15.09
CA MET A 116 18.36 -16.79 -16.35
C MET A 116 19.67 -15.99 -16.50
N GLY A 117 20.55 -16.01 -15.48
CA GLY A 117 21.82 -15.30 -15.49
C GLY A 117 21.61 -13.79 -15.68
N ILE A 118 22.29 -13.22 -16.68
CA ILE A 118 22.25 -11.78 -17.01
C ILE A 118 20.81 -11.32 -17.29
N PHE A 119 19.98 -12.15 -17.93
CA PHE A 119 18.57 -11.79 -18.21
C PHE A 119 17.68 -11.74 -16.97
N GLY A 120 18.12 -12.32 -15.85
CA GLY A 120 17.41 -12.27 -14.58
C GLY A 120 17.86 -11.15 -13.65
N GLU A 121 18.83 -10.33 -14.05
CA GLU A 121 19.18 -9.13 -13.29
C GLU A 121 17.99 -8.15 -13.28
N PRO A 122 17.72 -7.48 -12.14
CA PRO A 122 16.64 -6.49 -12.05
C PRO A 122 16.62 -5.49 -13.21
N MET A 123 17.79 -5.01 -13.63
CA MET A 123 17.89 -4.10 -14.77
C MET A 123 17.33 -4.70 -16.06
N MET A 124 17.73 -5.93 -16.40
CA MET A 124 17.27 -6.63 -17.60
C MET A 124 15.79 -7.01 -17.50
N VAL A 125 15.33 -7.44 -16.33
CA VAL A 125 13.91 -7.73 -16.08
C VAL A 125 13.08 -6.46 -16.29
N GLY A 126 13.53 -5.32 -15.75
CA GLY A 126 12.90 -4.02 -15.97
C GLY A 126 12.86 -3.61 -17.43
N THR A 127 13.96 -3.81 -18.16
CA THR A 127 14.02 -3.50 -19.59
C THR A 127 13.07 -4.37 -20.41
N ILE A 128 13.03 -5.69 -20.15
CA ILE A 128 12.12 -6.61 -20.83
C ILE A 128 10.67 -6.22 -20.55
N LEU A 129 10.32 -5.99 -19.28
CA LEU A 129 8.97 -5.57 -18.90
C LEU A 129 8.60 -4.21 -19.53
N GLY A 130 9.54 -3.26 -19.61
CA GLY A 130 9.33 -1.97 -20.26
C GLY A 130 9.12 -2.07 -21.77
N VAL A 131 9.88 -2.92 -22.45
CA VAL A 131 9.68 -3.20 -23.88
C VAL A 131 8.31 -3.84 -24.12
N LEU A 132 7.94 -4.86 -23.33
CA LEU A 132 6.63 -5.50 -23.43
C LEU A 132 5.49 -4.50 -23.20
N LEU A 133 5.63 -3.63 -22.21
CA LEU A 133 4.70 -2.53 -21.95
C LEU A 133 4.57 -1.58 -23.15
N GLY A 134 5.69 -1.19 -23.77
CA GLY A 134 5.68 -0.31 -24.94
C GLY A 134 4.98 -0.94 -26.15
N ILE A 135 5.17 -2.25 -26.36
CA ILE A 135 4.49 -3.01 -27.42
C ILE A 135 2.99 -3.05 -27.15
N ILE A 136 2.57 -3.37 -25.92
CA ILE A 136 1.15 -3.41 -25.54
C ILE A 136 0.49 -2.03 -25.67
N ALA A 137 1.25 -0.96 -25.38
CA ALA A 137 0.78 0.41 -25.53
C ALA A 137 0.71 0.89 -26.99
N GLY A 138 1.24 0.13 -27.95
CA GLY A 138 1.25 0.49 -29.37
C GLY A 138 2.20 1.65 -29.70
N TYR A 139 3.27 1.84 -28.93
CA TYR A 139 4.28 2.87 -29.20
C TYR A 139 5.13 2.52 -30.42
N ASP A 140 5.74 3.53 -31.05
CA ASP A 140 6.71 3.31 -32.12
C ASP A 140 8.01 2.69 -31.57
N PHE A 141 8.76 2.04 -32.46
CA PHE A 141 9.96 1.29 -32.10
C PHE A 141 10.96 2.09 -31.25
N LYS A 142 11.14 3.39 -31.56
CA LYS A 142 12.04 4.26 -30.79
C LYS A 142 11.53 4.45 -29.36
N HIS A 143 10.24 4.74 -29.18
CA HIS A 143 9.65 4.90 -27.86
C HIS A 143 9.55 3.59 -27.07
N ILE A 144 9.35 2.45 -27.73
CA ILE A 144 9.40 1.12 -27.09
C ILE A 144 10.79 0.89 -26.47
N LEU A 145 11.86 1.11 -27.25
CA LEU A 145 13.22 0.93 -26.76
C LEU A 145 13.56 1.94 -25.66
N LEU A 146 13.14 3.20 -25.81
CA LEU A 146 13.37 4.23 -24.82
C LEU A 146 12.67 3.89 -23.49
N LEU A 147 11.42 3.41 -23.54
CA LEU A 147 10.69 2.97 -22.36
C LEU A 147 11.39 1.79 -21.67
N GLY A 148 11.85 0.80 -22.42
CA GLY A 148 12.63 -0.32 -21.90
C GLY A 148 13.92 0.12 -21.22
N ILE A 149 14.70 0.99 -21.85
CA ILE A 149 15.95 1.51 -21.28
C ILE A 149 15.66 2.36 -20.04
N SER A 150 14.65 3.23 -20.07
CA SER A 150 14.26 4.06 -18.92
C SER A 150 13.85 3.22 -17.72
N ILE A 151 13.00 2.20 -17.91
CA ILE A 151 12.55 1.34 -16.81
C ILE A 151 13.69 0.48 -16.27
N GLY A 152 14.54 -0.06 -17.14
CA GLY A 152 15.77 -0.76 -16.71
C GLY A 152 16.70 0.14 -15.92
N GLY A 153 16.88 1.39 -16.37
CA GLY A 153 17.64 2.42 -15.66
C GLY A 153 17.07 2.72 -14.28
N VAL A 154 15.75 2.84 -14.15
CA VAL A 154 15.07 3.00 -12.85
C VAL A 154 15.34 1.79 -11.95
N MET A 155 15.22 0.56 -12.46
CA MET A 155 15.53 -0.65 -11.69
C MET A 155 17.00 -0.78 -11.30
N PHE A 156 17.90 -0.08 -11.97
CA PHE A 156 19.31 0.02 -11.58
C PHE A 156 19.56 1.11 -10.53
N ILE A 157 18.95 2.28 -10.69
CA ILE A 157 19.20 3.45 -9.84
C ILE A 157 18.41 3.39 -8.53
N LEU A 158 17.13 3.03 -8.57
CA LEU A 158 16.22 3.11 -7.44
C LEU A 158 16.67 2.26 -6.23
N PRO A 159 17.11 0.99 -6.39
CA PRO A 159 17.60 0.21 -5.25
C PRO A 159 18.84 0.84 -4.59
N ARG A 160 19.70 1.50 -5.39
CA ARG A 160 20.90 2.18 -4.87
C ARG A 160 20.55 3.44 -4.09
N MET A 161 19.59 4.22 -4.60
CA MET A 161 19.09 5.41 -3.88
C MET A 161 18.48 5.03 -2.54
N VAL A 162 17.69 3.94 -2.50
CA VAL A 162 17.12 3.43 -1.25
C VAL A 162 18.21 2.95 -0.29
N ARG A 163 19.28 2.30 -0.78
CA ARG A 163 20.39 1.89 0.08
C ARG A 163 21.10 3.08 0.73
N ILE A 164 21.37 4.14 -0.03
CA ILE A 164 21.97 5.37 0.49
C ILE A 164 21.05 6.01 1.55
N LEU A 165 19.74 6.07 1.27
CA LEU A 165 18.76 6.55 2.24
C LEU A 165 18.81 5.73 3.54
N MET A 166 18.94 4.41 3.42
CA MET A 166 19.03 3.51 4.57
C MET A 166 20.30 3.67 5.38
N GLU A 167 21.44 3.80 4.72
CA GLU A 167 22.71 4.13 5.36
C GLU A 167 22.59 5.45 6.15
N GLY A 168 21.86 6.45 5.64
CA GLY A 168 21.58 7.70 6.34
C GLY A 168 20.55 7.60 7.48
N LEU A 169 19.59 6.68 7.38
CA LEU A 169 18.55 6.47 8.40
C LEU A 169 19.02 5.58 9.56
N LEU A 170 20.01 4.71 9.36
CA LEU A 170 20.52 3.81 10.40
C LEU A 170 21.00 4.56 11.66
N PRO A 171 21.86 5.61 11.57
CA PRO A 171 22.28 6.38 12.75
C PRO A 171 21.12 7.06 13.46
N LEU A 172 20.13 7.56 12.69
CA LEU A 172 18.93 8.16 13.24
C LEU A 172 18.09 7.11 13.99
N SER A 173 17.96 5.92 13.41
CA SER A 173 17.22 4.81 14.01
C SER A 173 17.84 4.37 15.34
N GLU A 174 19.17 4.24 15.38
CA GLU A 174 19.90 3.93 16.61
C GLU A 174 19.78 5.03 17.66
N ALA A 175 19.89 6.30 17.27
CA ALA A 175 19.76 7.44 18.18
C ALA A 175 18.34 7.54 18.77
N ILE A 176 17.31 7.34 17.95
CA ILE A 176 15.91 7.32 18.39
C ILE A 176 15.67 6.14 19.32
N LYS A 177 16.16 4.93 18.99
CA LYS A 177 16.10 3.77 19.89
C LYS A 177 16.75 4.06 21.24
N LYS A 178 17.94 4.67 21.25
CA LYS A 178 18.63 5.07 22.49
C LYS A 178 17.84 6.09 23.29
N TYR A 179 17.26 7.11 22.64
CA TYR A 179 16.41 8.10 23.29
C TYR A 179 15.13 7.48 23.88
N LEU A 180 14.48 6.60 23.10
CA LEU A 180 13.27 5.91 23.54
C LEU A 180 13.56 4.93 24.68
N ASN A 181 14.66 4.18 24.64
CA ASN A 181 15.08 3.30 25.73
C ASN A 181 15.40 4.08 27.00
N ALA A 182 16.00 5.27 26.89
CA ALA A 182 16.24 6.14 28.04
C ALA A 182 14.93 6.71 28.63
N LYS A 183 13.92 6.98 27.80
CA LYS A 183 12.63 7.57 28.21
C LYS A 183 11.59 6.53 28.64
N TYR A 184 11.66 5.33 28.08
CA TYR A 184 10.79 4.17 28.32
C TYR A 184 11.66 2.94 28.67
N PRO A 185 12.24 2.88 29.88
CA PRO A 185 13.10 1.78 30.28
C PRO A 185 12.36 0.43 30.22
N GLY A 186 12.96 -0.57 29.58
CA GLY A 186 12.41 -1.93 29.41
C GLY A 186 11.63 -2.19 28.11
N ARG A 187 11.70 -1.29 27.12
CA ARG A 187 11.01 -1.41 25.82
C ARG A 187 11.97 -1.40 24.64
N ASP A 188 12.75 -2.47 24.49
CA ASP A 188 13.69 -2.66 23.38
C ASP A 188 13.03 -3.04 22.04
N ASP A 189 11.70 -3.21 22.04
CA ASP A 189 10.90 -3.67 20.91
C ASP A 189 10.26 -2.54 20.09
N LEU A 190 10.73 -1.30 20.25
CA LEU A 190 10.18 -0.12 19.59
C LEU A 190 10.67 0.01 18.14
N PHE A 191 9.74 0.32 17.25
CA PHE A 191 9.97 0.54 15.81
C PHE A 191 9.74 2.01 15.44
N ILE A 192 10.41 2.47 14.39
CA ILE A 192 10.24 3.80 13.83
C ILE A 192 9.39 3.68 12.57
N GLY A 193 8.22 4.31 12.59
CA GLY A 193 7.31 4.35 11.47
C GLY A 193 7.79 5.34 10.41
N LEU A 194 8.05 4.85 9.20
CA LEU A 194 8.46 5.67 8.05
C LEU A 194 7.54 5.42 6.85
N ASP A 195 7.61 6.31 5.87
CA ASP A 195 6.81 6.15 4.67
C ASP A 195 7.23 4.94 3.81
N ILE A 196 6.25 4.28 3.21
CA ILE A 196 6.42 3.16 2.31
C ILE A 196 7.33 3.43 1.11
N ALA A 197 7.54 4.70 0.72
CA ALA A 197 8.49 5.08 -0.31
C ALA A 197 9.89 4.47 -0.12
N VAL A 198 10.31 4.23 1.13
CA VAL A 198 11.61 3.58 1.43
C VAL A 198 11.66 2.12 0.96
N ALA A 199 10.52 1.43 0.86
CA ALA A 199 10.45 0.03 0.43
C ALA A 199 10.22 -0.13 -1.08
N VAL A 200 9.69 0.90 -1.76
CA VAL A 200 9.37 0.85 -3.21
C VAL A 200 10.61 0.58 -4.07
N GLY A 201 11.82 0.85 -3.55
CA GLY A 201 13.09 0.51 -4.19
C GLY A 201 13.33 -0.98 -4.44
N ASN A 202 12.55 -1.88 -3.83
CA ASN A 202 12.73 -3.31 -4.02
C ASN A 202 12.34 -3.75 -5.45
N PRO A 203 13.23 -4.42 -6.21
CA PRO A 203 12.94 -4.89 -7.55
C PRO A 203 11.67 -5.73 -7.71
N ALA A 204 11.30 -6.53 -6.69
CA ALA A 204 10.10 -7.34 -6.72
C ALA A 204 8.83 -6.47 -6.73
N ILE A 205 8.84 -5.34 -6.00
CA ILE A 205 7.72 -4.39 -5.94
C ILE A 205 7.55 -3.71 -7.30
N ILE A 206 8.64 -3.18 -7.86
CA ILE A 206 8.61 -2.50 -9.16
C ILE A 206 8.15 -3.48 -10.25
N SER A 207 8.71 -4.68 -10.30
CA SER A 207 8.34 -5.71 -11.28
C SER A 207 6.86 -6.06 -11.19
N THR A 208 6.36 -6.26 -9.96
CA THR A 208 4.94 -6.54 -9.72
C THR A 208 4.07 -5.37 -10.20
N ALA A 209 4.42 -4.13 -9.87
CA ALA A 209 3.67 -2.94 -10.29
C ALA A 209 3.66 -2.77 -11.82
N LEU A 210 4.78 -3.03 -12.50
CA LEU A 210 4.86 -2.99 -13.96
C LEU A 210 3.95 -4.04 -14.62
N ILE A 211 3.92 -5.27 -14.09
CA ILE A 211 3.03 -6.34 -14.59
C ILE A 211 1.56 -6.00 -14.31
N LEU A 212 1.26 -5.42 -13.14
CA LEU A 212 -0.09 -5.01 -12.76
C LEU A 212 -0.60 -3.81 -13.54
N THR A 213 0.28 -2.97 -14.09
CA THR A 213 -0.09 -1.77 -14.84
C THR A 213 -1.02 -2.09 -16.03
N PRO A 214 -0.63 -2.94 -17.02
CA PRO A 214 -1.51 -3.27 -18.15
C PRO A 214 -2.72 -4.10 -17.70
N ILE A 215 -2.55 -4.97 -16.70
CA ILE A 215 -3.64 -5.77 -16.13
C ILE A 215 -4.71 -4.85 -15.52
N SER A 216 -4.31 -3.82 -14.78
CA SER A 216 -5.24 -2.88 -14.13
C SER A 216 -6.04 -2.07 -15.14
N VAL A 217 -5.41 -1.65 -16.23
CA VAL A 217 -6.08 -0.96 -17.33
C VAL A 217 -7.07 -1.90 -18.00
N PHE A 218 -6.67 -3.13 -18.29
CA PHE A 218 -7.54 -4.15 -18.88
C PHE A 218 -8.75 -4.49 -18.01
N ILE A 219 -8.53 -4.70 -16.70
CA ILE A 219 -9.60 -4.90 -15.73
C ILE A 219 -10.54 -3.69 -15.72
N ALA A 220 -10.01 -2.46 -15.72
CA ALA A 220 -10.84 -1.26 -15.72
C ALA A 220 -11.79 -1.18 -16.94
N PHE A 221 -11.40 -1.72 -18.10
CA PHE A 221 -12.27 -1.80 -19.28
C PHE A 221 -13.32 -2.91 -19.20
N LEU A 222 -12.97 -4.07 -18.64
CA LEU A 222 -13.89 -5.22 -18.55
C LEU A 222 -14.87 -5.13 -17.38
N LEU A 223 -14.52 -4.40 -16.32
CA LEU A 223 -15.24 -4.46 -15.06
C LEU A 223 -16.64 -3.83 -15.19
N PRO A 224 -17.72 -4.59 -14.96
CA PRO A 224 -19.08 -4.07 -15.10
C PRO A 224 -19.35 -2.99 -14.05
N GLY A 225 -19.96 -1.90 -14.50
CA GLY A 225 -20.30 -0.75 -13.65
C GLY A 225 -19.12 0.15 -13.29
N ASN A 226 -17.90 -0.13 -13.75
CA ASN A 226 -16.76 0.75 -13.54
C ASN A 226 -16.87 2.01 -14.40
N LYS A 227 -16.62 3.18 -13.80
CA LYS A 227 -16.60 4.48 -14.51
C LYS A 227 -15.24 5.17 -14.38
N VAL A 228 -14.27 4.51 -13.76
CA VAL A 228 -12.97 5.08 -13.39
C VAL A 228 -11.86 4.38 -14.16
N LEU A 229 -11.08 5.14 -14.91
CA LEU A 229 -9.88 4.64 -15.57
C LEU A 229 -8.66 5.03 -14.74
N PRO A 230 -7.77 4.09 -14.39
CA PRO A 230 -6.65 4.34 -13.47
C PRO A 230 -5.46 5.08 -14.09
N LEU A 231 -5.62 5.78 -15.22
CA LEU A 231 -4.52 6.35 -16.00
C LEU A 231 -3.66 7.36 -15.22
N GLY A 232 -4.30 8.25 -14.45
CA GLY A 232 -3.60 9.30 -13.69
C GLY A 232 -2.95 8.82 -12.39
N ASP A 233 -3.16 7.56 -12.01
CA ASP A 233 -2.80 7.05 -10.68
C ASP A 233 -1.96 5.74 -10.78
N LEU A 234 -1.59 5.31 -11.99
CA LEU A 234 -0.81 4.07 -12.23
C LEU A 234 0.50 4.02 -11.41
N ALA A 235 1.12 5.16 -11.12
CA ALA A 235 2.34 5.22 -10.31
C ALA A 235 2.11 4.71 -8.86
N ASN A 236 0.90 4.86 -8.31
CA ASN A 236 0.58 4.41 -6.96
C ASN A 236 0.30 2.90 -6.86
N LEU A 237 0.27 2.16 -7.98
CA LEU A 237 0.23 0.69 -7.95
C LEU A 237 1.43 0.10 -7.22
N ALA A 238 2.60 0.74 -7.28
CA ALA A 238 3.78 0.30 -6.53
C ALA A 238 3.57 0.39 -5.01
N VAL A 239 2.85 1.41 -4.55
CA VAL A 239 2.52 1.60 -3.13
C VAL A 239 1.58 0.49 -2.65
N MET A 240 0.53 0.16 -3.41
CA MET A 240 -0.36 -0.96 -3.10
C MET A 240 0.40 -2.31 -3.15
N ALA A 241 1.16 -2.53 -4.22
CA ALA A 241 1.91 -3.76 -4.43
C ALA A 241 2.96 -4.01 -3.35
N SER A 242 3.54 -2.95 -2.76
CA SER A 242 4.62 -3.07 -1.77
C SER A 242 4.31 -4.00 -0.60
N MET A 243 3.14 -3.82 0.03
CA MET A 243 2.73 -4.60 1.20
C MET A 243 2.18 -5.97 0.82
N ILE A 244 1.63 -6.12 -0.39
CA ILE A 244 1.22 -7.42 -0.93
C ILE A 244 2.45 -8.29 -1.25
N VAL A 245 3.47 -7.70 -1.88
CA VAL A 245 4.75 -8.36 -2.16
C VAL A 245 5.45 -8.73 -0.86
N LEU A 246 5.43 -7.85 0.14
CA LEU A 246 5.95 -8.16 1.48
C LEU A 246 5.22 -9.36 2.09
N ALA A 247 3.89 -9.38 2.04
CA ALA A 247 3.09 -10.50 2.53
C ALA A 247 3.38 -11.81 1.78
N CYS A 248 3.59 -11.73 0.46
CA CYS A 248 3.99 -12.84 -0.41
C CYS A 248 5.50 -13.15 -0.35
N ARG A 249 6.25 -12.53 0.58
CA ARG A 249 7.67 -12.81 0.81
C ARG A 249 8.56 -12.60 -0.43
N GLY A 250 8.24 -11.59 -1.24
CA GLY A 250 9.00 -11.25 -2.45
C GLY A 250 8.55 -11.98 -3.72
N ASN A 251 7.60 -12.91 -3.62
CA ASN A 251 7.13 -13.69 -4.77
C ASN A 251 6.21 -12.86 -5.67
N ILE A 252 6.73 -12.48 -6.85
CA ILE A 252 6.05 -11.65 -7.84
C ILE A 252 4.77 -12.32 -8.33
N PHE A 253 4.81 -13.63 -8.60
CA PHE A 253 3.67 -14.36 -9.15
C PHE A 253 2.48 -14.36 -8.19
N ARG A 254 2.74 -14.67 -6.92
CA ARG A 254 1.72 -14.65 -5.87
C ARG A 254 1.19 -13.24 -5.62
N ALA A 255 2.09 -12.26 -5.64
CA ALA A 255 1.71 -10.86 -5.46
C ALA A 255 0.79 -10.36 -6.59
N VAL A 256 1.07 -10.72 -7.85
CA VAL A 256 0.21 -10.36 -9.00
C VAL A 256 -1.17 -10.98 -8.85
N ILE A 257 -1.26 -12.29 -8.58
CA ILE A 257 -2.55 -12.98 -8.41
C ILE A 257 -3.35 -12.39 -7.26
N THR A 258 -2.68 -12.06 -6.16
CA THR A 258 -3.30 -11.46 -4.98
C THR A 258 -3.76 -10.03 -5.22
N ALA A 259 -3.03 -9.27 -6.04
CA ALA A 259 -3.38 -7.88 -6.33
C ALA A 259 -4.57 -7.76 -7.30
N ILE A 260 -4.82 -8.72 -8.19
CA ILE A 260 -5.97 -8.70 -9.12
C ILE A 260 -7.33 -8.47 -8.41
N PRO A 261 -7.73 -9.28 -7.40
CA PRO A 261 -9.00 -9.06 -6.70
C PRO A 261 -9.01 -7.75 -5.91
N VAL A 262 -7.85 -7.29 -5.42
CA VAL A 262 -7.72 -6.00 -4.74
C VAL A 262 -7.98 -4.85 -5.73
N ILE A 263 -7.40 -4.92 -6.92
CA ILE A 263 -7.62 -3.95 -8.01
C ILE A 263 -9.10 -3.87 -8.40
N VAL A 264 -9.77 -5.02 -8.52
CA VAL A 264 -11.21 -5.06 -8.81
C VAL A 264 -12.02 -4.35 -7.74
N ALA A 265 -11.74 -4.64 -6.47
CA ALA A 265 -12.41 -4.00 -5.34
C ALA A 265 -12.15 -2.48 -5.33
N ASP A 266 -10.91 -2.06 -5.50
CA ASP A 266 -10.50 -0.65 -5.50
C ASP A 266 -11.18 0.14 -6.63
N LEU A 267 -11.30 -0.43 -7.85
CA LEU A 267 -11.97 0.23 -8.97
C LEU A 267 -13.47 0.42 -8.75
N TRP A 268 -14.15 -0.56 -8.15
CA TRP A 268 -15.56 -0.43 -7.78
C TRP A 268 -15.77 0.62 -6.69
N ILE A 269 -14.91 0.62 -5.68
CA ILE A 269 -14.95 1.59 -4.59
C ILE A 269 -14.68 3.00 -5.12
N ALA A 270 -13.66 3.16 -5.96
CA ALA A 270 -13.34 4.42 -6.60
C ALA A 270 -14.50 4.93 -7.45
N THR A 271 -15.21 4.04 -8.16
CA THR A 271 -16.39 4.43 -8.93
C THR A 271 -17.53 4.95 -8.05
N LYS A 272 -17.72 4.37 -6.86
CA LYS A 272 -18.73 4.84 -5.90
C LYS A 272 -18.33 6.15 -5.22
N ILE A 273 -17.04 6.35 -4.94
CA ILE A 273 -16.53 7.56 -4.26
C ILE A 273 -16.33 8.74 -5.23
N ALA A 274 -16.12 8.49 -6.52
CA ALA A 274 -15.82 9.56 -7.48
C ALA A 274 -16.80 10.76 -7.45
N PRO A 275 -18.14 10.58 -7.37
CA PRO A 275 -19.08 11.71 -7.26
C PRO A 275 -18.84 12.56 -6.01
N PHE A 276 -18.46 11.92 -4.91
CA PHE A 276 -18.25 12.55 -3.62
C PHE A 276 -17.00 13.45 -3.62
N ILE A 277 -15.85 12.93 -4.09
CA ILE A 277 -14.62 13.74 -4.23
C ILE A 277 -14.84 14.92 -5.16
N THR A 278 -15.62 14.71 -6.22
CA THR A 278 -15.95 15.75 -7.20
C THR A 278 -16.87 16.81 -6.62
N GLY A 279 -17.79 16.45 -5.72
CA GLY A 279 -18.61 17.39 -4.97
C GLY A 279 -17.75 18.28 -4.08
N MET A 280 -16.89 17.69 -3.25
CA MET A 280 -15.99 18.45 -2.38
C MET A 280 -15.07 19.40 -3.17
N ALA A 281 -14.54 18.97 -4.31
CA ALA A 281 -13.68 19.80 -5.14
C ALA A 281 -14.41 21.03 -5.70
N LYS A 282 -15.72 20.93 -5.95
CA LYS A 282 -16.55 22.10 -6.33
C LYS A 282 -16.76 23.03 -5.15
N ASP A 283 -17.01 22.49 -3.96
CA ASP A 283 -17.28 23.29 -2.75
C ASP A 283 -16.08 24.13 -2.31
N VAL A 284 -14.85 23.63 -2.52
CA VAL A 284 -13.60 24.36 -2.24
C VAL A 284 -13.14 25.28 -3.38
N ASN A 285 -13.97 25.50 -4.41
CA ASN A 285 -13.65 26.28 -5.60
C ASN A 285 -12.34 25.84 -6.29
N PHE A 286 -12.10 24.53 -6.35
CA PHE A 286 -10.93 24.02 -7.04
C PHE A 286 -11.04 24.31 -8.54
N LYS A 287 -10.12 25.14 -9.07
CA LYS A 287 -10.06 25.43 -10.50
C LYS A 287 -9.45 24.25 -11.23
N MET A 288 -10.27 23.49 -11.94
CA MET A 288 -9.80 22.47 -12.87
C MET A 288 -9.01 23.14 -14.01
N ALA A 289 -7.95 22.48 -14.49
CA ALA A 289 -7.19 22.96 -15.62
C ALA A 289 -8.08 23.14 -16.87
N GLU A 290 -7.83 24.18 -17.66
CA GLU A 290 -8.63 24.53 -18.83
C GLU A 290 -8.75 23.34 -19.80
N GLY A 291 -9.99 23.03 -20.21
CA GLY A 291 -10.30 21.91 -21.10
C GLY A 291 -10.74 20.60 -20.41
N VAL A 292 -10.58 20.47 -19.09
CA VAL A 292 -11.00 19.27 -18.35
C VAL A 292 -12.46 19.41 -17.89
N LYS A 293 -13.38 18.69 -18.55
CA LYS A 293 -14.76 18.54 -18.05
C LYS A 293 -14.73 17.90 -16.67
N TRP A 294 -15.60 18.35 -15.75
CA TRP A 294 -15.88 17.75 -14.43
C TRP A 294 -16.47 16.33 -14.58
N SER A 295 -15.70 15.41 -15.13
CA SER A 295 -16.10 14.03 -15.40
C SER A 295 -15.82 13.10 -14.21
N GLY A 296 -15.55 13.69 -13.03
CA GLY A 296 -15.17 12.99 -11.81
C GLY A 296 -13.67 13.10 -11.57
N ILE A 297 -13.23 13.52 -10.39
CA ILE A 297 -11.82 13.31 -9.99
C ILE A 297 -11.65 11.80 -9.77
N LYS A 298 -10.94 11.17 -10.70
CA LYS A 298 -10.80 9.73 -10.85
C LYS A 298 -9.41 9.31 -10.39
N LEU A 299 -9.19 9.24 -9.08
CA LEU A 299 -7.94 8.76 -8.48
C LEU A 299 -8.18 7.39 -7.81
N PRO A 300 -8.29 6.30 -8.58
CA PRO A 300 -8.78 5.02 -8.05
C PRO A 300 -7.90 4.39 -6.98
N TRP A 301 -6.59 4.62 -6.94
CA TRP A 301 -5.73 4.03 -5.89
C TRP A 301 -5.67 4.93 -4.66
N MET A 302 -5.84 6.25 -4.83
CA MET A 302 -6.02 7.18 -3.70
C MET A 302 -7.45 7.13 -3.10
N ALA A 303 -8.48 6.92 -3.91
CA ALA A 303 -9.88 6.91 -3.51
C ALA A 303 -10.42 5.49 -3.26
N GLY A 304 -9.89 4.47 -3.92
CA GLY A 304 -10.34 3.08 -3.87
C GLY A 304 -9.95 2.34 -2.60
N ASN A 305 -9.06 2.90 -1.76
CA ASN A 305 -8.60 2.26 -0.54
C ASN A 305 -9.79 1.75 0.30
N PRO A 306 -9.90 0.42 0.53
CA PRO A 306 -11.09 -0.19 1.13
C PRO A 306 -11.43 0.37 2.50
N PHE A 307 -10.41 0.76 3.25
CA PHE A 307 -10.60 1.35 4.57
C PHE A 307 -11.19 2.76 4.50
N ARG A 308 -10.78 3.59 3.53
CA ARG A 308 -11.32 4.96 3.36
C ARG A 308 -12.81 4.90 3.00
N PHE A 309 -13.17 4.00 2.10
CA PHE A 309 -14.58 3.79 1.74
C PHE A 309 -15.42 3.32 2.91
N TRP A 310 -14.93 2.34 3.65
CA TRP A 310 -15.66 1.80 4.78
C TRP A 310 -15.82 2.82 5.90
N LEU A 311 -14.81 3.68 6.12
CA LEU A 311 -14.91 4.81 7.03
C LEU A 311 -15.99 5.82 6.56
N LEU A 312 -16.03 6.14 5.26
CA LEU A 312 -17.08 7.01 4.69
C LEU A 312 -18.49 6.41 4.81
N GLU A 313 -18.65 5.10 4.58
CA GLU A 313 -19.93 4.40 4.72
C GLU A 313 -20.42 4.36 6.18
N ILE A 314 -19.50 4.20 7.14
CA ILE A 314 -19.79 4.33 8.57
C ILE A 314 -20.25 5.75 8.89
N PHE A 315 -19.59 6.76 8.34
CA PHE A 315 -20.00 8.16 8.51
C PHE A 315 -21.33 8.49 7.83
N ASN A 316 -21.68 7.80 6.75
CA ASN A 316 -22.99 7.89 6.10
C ASN A 316 -24.11 7.17 6.87
N GLY A 317 -23.83 6.57 8.02
CA GLY A 317 -24.83 5.91 8.87
C GLY A 317 -25.31 4.57 8.31
N ASN A 318 -24.54 3.94 7.43
CA ASN A 318 -24.91 2.65 6.86
C ASN A 318 -24.83 1.54 7.93
N ILE A 319 -25.99 1.05 8.36
CA ILE A 319 -26.14 0.03 9.41
C ILE A 319 -25.40 -1.27 9.05
N ILE A 320 -25.28 -1.59 7.75
CA ILE A 320 -24.57 -2.77 7.26
C ILE A 320 -23.06 -2.62 7.44
N ALA A 321 -22.51 -1.42 7.17
CA ALA A 321 -21.09 -1.14 7.35
C ALA A 321 -20.70 -1.18 8.84
N ILE A 322 -21.56 -0.67 9.73
CA ILE A 322 -21.38 -0.71 11.18
C ILE A 322 -21.50 -2.16 11.71
N GLY A 323 -22.46 -2.95 11.20
CA GLY A 323 -22.63 -4.35 11.55
C GLY A 323 -21.49 -5.28 11.09
N LEU A 324 -20.77 -4.90 10.03
CA LEU A 324 -19.61 -5.65 9.50
C LEU A 324 -18.32 -5.45 10.30
N ILE A 325 -18.27 -4.48 11.23
CA ILE A 325 -17.09 -4.20 12.07
C ILE A 325 -16.60 -5.44 12.84
N PRO A 326 -17.45 -6.15 13.61
CA PRO A 326 -17.03 -7.35 14.33
C PRO A 326 -16.62 -8.50 13.39
N VAL A 327 -17.23 -8.61 12.21
CA VAL A 327 -16.89 -9.66 11.23
C VAL A 327 -15.51 -9.40 10.62
N LEU A 328 -15.22 -8.17 10.21
CA LEU A 328 -13.91 -7.79 9.70
C LEU A 328 -12.83 -7.90 10.77
N ALA A 329 -13.13 -7.50 12.00
CA ALA A 329 -12.22 -7.69 13.13
C ALA A 329 -11.93 -9.18 13.41
N LEU A 330 -12.94 -10.05 13.32
CA LEU A 330 -12.79 -11.50 13.45
C LEU A 330 -11.99 -12.12 12.30
N VAL A 331 -12.20 -11.66 11.06
CA VAL A 331 -11.42 -12.12 9.90
C VAL A 331 -9.96 -11.70 10.06
N ILE A 332 -9.69 -10.46 10.42
CA ILE A 332 -8.33 -9.95 10.63
C ILE A 332 -7.67 -10.66 11.82
N TYR A 333 -8.39 -10.89 12.91
CA TYR A 333 -7.90 -11.66 14.05
C TYR A 333 -7.63 -13.12 13.68
N GLY A 334 -8.48 -13.73 12.86
CA GLY A 334 -8.29 -15.08 12.32
C GLY A 334 -7.03 -15.16 11.44
N VAL A 335 -6.84 -14.21 10.53
CA VAL A 335 -5.63 -14.12 9.71
C VAL A 335 -4.41 -13.96 10.61
N PHE A 336 -4.44 -13.03 11.58
CA PHE A 336 -3.36 -12.81 12.54
C PHE A 336 -3.00 -14.08 13.31
N ARG A 337 -3.98 -14.77 13.91
CA ARG A 337 -3.77 -16.05 14.62
C ARG A 337 -3.11 -17.09 13.75
N LEU A 338 -3.57 -17.21 12.51
CA LEU A 338 -3.06 -18.21 11.59
C LEU A 338 -1.64 -17.86 11.13
N THR A 339 -1.33 -16.60 10.86
CA THR A 339 -0.06 -16.16 10.25
C THR A 339 1.01 -15.77 11.27
N LYS A 340 0.67 -15.67 12.57
CA LYS A 340 1.60 -15.30 13.63
C LYS A 340 2.88 -16.15 13.58
N GLY A 341 2.75 -17.46 13.39
CA GLY A 341 3.92 -18.37 13.28
C GLY A 341 4.72 -18.21 11.97
N THR A 342 4.18 -17.55 10.96
CA THR A 342 4.86 -17.30 9.67
C THR A 342 5.52 -15.93 9.62
N VAL A 343 4.94 -14.95 10.31
CA VAL A 343 5.40 -13.55 10.31
C VAL A 343 6.46 -13.30 11.38
N TYR A 344 6.38 -13.99 12.52
CA TYR A 344 7.32 -13.86 13.64
C TYR A 344 8.36 -15.00 13.72
N ALA A 345 8.49 -15.81 12.66
CA ALA A 345 9.52 -16.85 12.52
C ALA A 345 10.62 -16.41 11.55
#